data_AF-A0A941HU48-F1
#
_entry.id   AF-A0A941HU48-F1
#
_cell.length_a   1.000
_cell.length_b   1.000
_cell.length_c   1.000
_cell.angle_alpha   90.00
_cell.angle_beta   90.00
_cell.angle_gamma   90.00
#
_symmetry.space_group_name_H-M   'P 1'
#
loop_
_entity.id
_entity.type
_entity.pdbx_description
1 polymer ?
#
loop_
_entity_poly.entity_id
_entity_poly.type
_entity_poly.pdbx_seq_one_letter_code
_entity_poly.pdbx_strand_id
1 'polypeptide(L)'
;MRLALAALTALSIAATATAAGAETWKPYSAVSDKSLQWSFDTDYSYRDAASGMVVIQQAIGKVGASPRMGPSAPGATDGVGSVVAIDCKAKSLMIIGSYSPSKPLAIADTWRAAKAAKANTADDKALVAAACDGADKLPTK
;
A
#
# COMPACT_ATOMS: atom_id res chain seq x y z
N MET A 1 50.00 34.08 -31.90
CA MET A 1 49.65 33.38 -30.65
C MET A 1 48.18 33.00 -30.74
N ARG A 2 47.87 31.72 -30.99
CA ARG A 2 46.50 31.23 -31.24
C ARG A 2 45.82 30.98 -29.89
N LEU A 3 44.89 31.85 -29.49
CA LEU A 3 44.09 31.65 -28.28
C LEU A 3 43.01 30.59 -28.58
N ALA A 4 43.16 29.44 -27.92
CA ALA A 4 42.32 28.28 -28.08
C ALA A 4 40.97 28.44 -27.37
N LEU A 5 39.96 27.93 -28.07
CA LEU A 5 38.56 27.79 -27.76
C LEU A 5 38.36 26.92 -26.50
N ALA A 6 37.62 27.40 -25.49
CA ALA A 6 37.10 26.56 -24.40
C ALA A 6 35.58 26.75 -24.33
N ALA A 7 34.86 25.87 -25.02
CA ALA A 7 33.41 25.77 -24.93
C ALA A 7 33.03 25.04 -23.64
N LEU A 8 32.48 25.75 -22.66
CA LEU A 8 31.80 25.14 -21.52
C LEU A 8 30.40 24.70 -21.97
N THR A 9 30.23 23.41 -22.26
CA THR A 9 28.92 22.77 -22.35
C THR A 9 28.44 22.45 -20.93
N ALA A 10 27.60 23.34 -20.38
CA ALA A 10 26.86 23.06 -19.15
C ALA A 10 25.83 21.96 -19.42
N LEU A 11 26.11 20.75 -18.93
CA LEU A 11 25.21 19.59 -19.02
C LEU A 11 24.02 19.81 -18.08
N SER A 12 22.87 20.17 -18.63
CA SER A 12 21.61 20.29 -17.88
C SER A 12 21.12 18.89 -17.50
N ILE A 13 21.39 18.46 -16.27
CA ILE A 13 20.76 17.27 -15.69
C ILE A 13 19.30 17.64 -15.39
N ALA A 14 18.40 17.29 -16.30
CA ALA A 14 16.98 17.30 -16.04
C ALA A 14 16.69 16.22 -14.99
N ALA A 15 16.57 16.62 -13.72
CA ALA A 15 16.06 15.76 -12.68
C ALA A 15 14.63 15.35 -13.07
N THR A 16 14.45 14.10 -13.50
CA THR A 16 13.13 13.48 -13.59
C THR A 16 12.62 13.30 -12.17
N ALA A 17 11.99 14.34 -11.63
CA ALA A 17 11.13 14.23 -10.48
C ALA A 17 10.00 13.27 -10.89
N THR A 18 10.14 12.00 -10.52
CA THR A 18 9.01 11.07 -10.52
C THR A 18 7.99 11.67 -9.56
N ALA A 19 6.97 12.31 -10.10
CA ALA A 19 5.79 12.66 -9.33
C ALA A 19 5.32 11.38 -8.61
N ALA A 20 5.32 11.39 -7.28
CA ALA A 20 4.69 10.34 -6.50
C ALA A 20 3.23 10.33 -6.94
N GLY A 21 2.81 9.29 -7.68
CA GLY A 21 1.43 9.13 -8.10
C GLY A 21 0.55 9.14 -6.86
N ALA A 22 -0.55 9.89 -6.89
CA ALA A 22 -1.54 9.83 -5.83
C ALA A 22 -2.11 8.40 -5.80
N GLU A 23 -1.76 7.65 -4.75
CA GLU A 23 -2.29 6.31 -4.51
C GLU A 23 -3.82 6.33 -4.41
N THR A 24 -4.46 5.31 -4.95
CA THR A 24 -5.92 5.18 -5.00
C THR A 24 -6.42 4.35 -3.81
N TRP A 25 -6.90 5.03 -2.78
CA TRP A 25 -7.36 4.39 -1.56
C TRP A 25 -8.88 4.14 -1.51
N LYS A 26 -9.29 2.88 -1.44
CA LYS A 26 -10.69 2.45 -1.32
C LYS A 26 -11.05 2.15 0.14
N PRO A 27 -12.04 2.85 0.73
CA PRO A 27 -12.47 2.59 2.10
C PRO A 27 -13.22 1.26 2.21
N TYR A 28 -13.06 0.58 3.35
CA TYR A 28 -13.80 -0.65 3.65
C TYR A 28 -14.43 -0.69 5.05
N SER A 29 -13.96 0.12 6.01
CA SER A 29 -14.57 0.22 7.34
C SER A 29 -15.53 1.40 7.45
N ALA A 30 -16.34 1.39 8.50
CA ALA A 30 -17.06 2.58 8.95
C ALA A 30 -16.07 3.70 9.35
N VAL A 31 -16.53 4.95 9.30
CA VAL A 31 -15.81 6.09 9.87
C VAL A 31 -16.06 6.07 11.38
N SER A 32 -14.99 6.07 12.17
CA SER A 32 -15.07 6.16 13.63
C SER A 32 -15.44 7.57 14.10
N ASP A 33 -15.81 7.71 15.37
CA ASP A 33 -16.11 9.00 16.02
C ASP A 33 -14.95 10.00 15.99
N LYS A 34 -13.71 9.51 15.81
CA LYS A 34 -12.49 10.32 15.64
C LYS A 34 -12.20 10.68 14.19
N SER A 35 -13.16 10.44 13.30
CA SER A 35 -13.04 10.59 11.85
C SER A 35 -11.94 9.71 11.22
N LEU A 36 -11.61 8.57 11.84
CA LEU A 36 -10.66 7.61 11.28
C LEU A 36 -11.39 6.52 10.49
N GLN A 37 -10.81 6.09 9.38
CA GLN A 37 -11.35 5.04 8.52
C GLN A 37 -10.23 4.17 7.95
N TRP A 38 -10.44 2.86 7.92
CA TRP A 38 -9.58 1.94 7.21
C TRP A 38 -9.89 1.90 5.71
N SER A 39 -8.83 1.85 4.93
CA SER A 39 -8.87 1.73 3.47
C SER A 39 -7.75 0.83 2.99
N PHE A 40 -7.86 0.39 1.75
CA PHE A 40 -6.77 -0.30 1.06
C PHE A 40 -6.41 0.41 -0.24
N ASP A 41 -5.13 0.32 -0.62
CA ASP A 41 -4.61 0.90 -1.84
C ASP A 41 -4.86 -0.06 -3.03
N THR A 42 -5.66 0.38 -3.99
CA THR A 42 -5.96 -0.39 -5.19
C THR A 42 -4.78 -0.43 -6.17
N ASP A 43 -3.88 0.56 -6.12
CA ASP A 43 -2.71 0.61 -7.00
C ASP A 43 -1.60 -0.34 -6.50
N TYR A 44 -1.53 -0.55 -5.17
CA TYR A 44 -0.69 -1.60 -4.59
C TYR A 44 -1.22 -3.00 -4.88
N SER A 45 -2.55 -3.17 -5.00
CA SER A 45 -3.23 -4.47 -4.99
C SER A 45 -2.85 -5.38 -6.17
N TYR A 46 -2.59 -6.66 -5.89
CA TYR A 46 -2.26 -7.67 -6.92
C TYR A 46 -2.67 -9.09 -6.52
N ARG A 47 -2.71 -10.00 -7.48
CA ARG A 47 -2.78 -11.45 -7.23
C ARG A 47 -1.36 -12.03 -7.20
N ASP A 48 -0.99 -12.66 -6.11
CA ASP A 48 0.29 -13.36 -6.00
C ASP A 48 0.25 -14.66 -6.82
N ALA A 49 1.19 -14.84 -7.75
CA ALA A 49 1.22 -15.98 -8.66
C ALA A 49 1.46 -17.32 -7.93
N ALA A 50 2.28 -17.30 -6.89
CA ALA A 50 2.70 -18.51 -6.18
C ALA A 50 1.61 -19.06 -5.25
N SER A 51 0.91 -18.19 -4.54
CA SER A 51 -0.14 -18.57 -3.58
C SER A 51 -1.56 -18.45 -4.14
N GLY A 52 -1.77 -17.66 -5.19
CA GLY A 52 -3.09 -17.30 -5.69
C GLY A 52 -3.87 -16.33 -4.79
N MET A 53 -3.28 -15.87 -3.69
CA MET A 53 -3.90 -14.90 -2.79
C MET A 53 -3.87 -13.49 -3.37
N VAL A 54 -4.88 -12.69 -3.03
CA VAL A 54 -4.86 -11.25 -3.28
C VAL A 54 -4.03 -10.58 -2.20
N VAL A 55 -3.05 -9.78 -2.60
CA VAL A 55 -2.20 -9.01 -1.70
C VAL A 55 -2.57 -7.55 -1.81
N ILE A 56 -2.89 -6.92 -0.68
CA ILE A 56 -3.28 -5.51 -0.58
C ILE A 56 -2.42 -4.81 0.47
N GLN A 57 -2.28 -3.50 0.33
CA GLN A 57 -1.82 -2.62 1.40
C GLN A 57 -3.03 -1.93 2.01
N GLN A 58 -3.16 -1.99 3.32
CA GLN A 58 -4.18 -1.25 4.07
C GLN A 58 -3.56 -0.26 5.03
N ALA A 59 -4.26 0.85 5.24
CA ALA A 59 -3.87 1.89 6.18
C ALA A 59 -5.11 2.47 6.87
N ILE A 60 -4.89 3.02 8.06
CA ILE A 60 -5.87 3.87 8.73
C ILE A 60 -5.52 5.33 8.48
N GLY A 61 -6.54 6.14 8.19
CA GLY A 61 -6.38 7.55 7.87
C GLY A 61 -7.52 8.39 8.41
N LYS A 62 -7.29 9.70 8.56
CA LYS A 62 -8.33 10.65 8.96
C LYS A 62 -9.08 11.17 7.73
N VAL A 63 -10.39 10.99 7.72
CA VAL A 63 -11.26 11.49 6.64
C VAL A 63 -11.14 13.02 6.55
N GLY A 64 -10.86 13.53 5.35
CA GLY A 64 -10.67 14.95 5.08
C GLY A 64 -9.27 15.52 5.37
N ALA A 65 -8.32 14.70 5.85
CA ALA A 65 -6.92 15.13 6.02
C ALA A 65 -6.12 15.05 4.70
N SER A 66 -5.03 15.82 4.63
CA SER A 66 -4.05 15.76 3.53
C SER A 66 -2.63 15.63 4.08
N PRO A 67 -1.90 14.53 3.79
CA PRO A 67 -2.38 13.36 3.07
C PRO A 67 -3.41 12.57 3.90
N ARG A 68 -4.28 11.85 3.21
CA ARG A 68 -5.37 11.08 3.85
C ARG A 68 -4.85 9.82 4.54
N MET A 69 -3.83 9.18 3.96
CA MET A 69 -3.34 7.85 4.33
C MET A 69 -1.84 7.90 4.60
N GLY A 70 -1.38 7.06 5.52
CA GLY A 70 0.04 6.99 5.87
C GLY A 70 0.54 8.25 6.59
N PRO A 71 1.83 8.29 6.95
CA PRO A 71 2.33 9.40 7.75
C PRO A 71 2.31 10.68 6.93
N SER A 72 1.85 11.77 7.53
CA SER A 72 1.59 13.03 6.81
C SER A 72 2.84 13.70 6.22
N ALA A 73 4.00 13.30 6.73
CA ALA A 73 5.32 13.71 6.27
C ALA A 73 6.37 12.64 6.64
N PRO A 74 7.60 12.69 6.07
CA PRO A 74 8.72 11.86 6.52
C PRO A 74 8.96 12.02 8.03
N GLY A 75 8.93 10.92 8.78
CA GLY A 75 9.08 10.91 10.24
C GLY A 75 7.81 11.23 11.05
N ALA A 76 6.69 11.55 10.39
CA ALA A 76 5.42 11.83 11.06
C ALA A 76 4.82 10.56 11.68
N THR A 77 4.26 10.68 12.89
CA THR A 77 3.83 9.54 13.68
C THR A 77 2.42 9.03 13.37
N ASP A 78 1.82 9.51 12.29
CA ASP A 78 0.38 9.45 12.02
C ASP A 78 -0.02 8.47 10.91
N GLY A 79 0.89 7.60 10.48
CA GLY A 79 0.60 6.53 9.52
C GLY A 79 0.86 5.13 10.06
N VAL A 80 -0.21 4.32 10.16
CA VAL A 80 -0.11 2.91 10.53
C VAL A 80 -0.83 2.08 9.49
N GLY A 81 -0.22 0.96 9.10
CA GLY A 81 -0.83 0.06 8.13
C GLY A 81 -0.17 -1.30 8.09
N SER A 82 -0.65 -2.11 7.15
CA SER A 82 -0.17 -3.46 6.94
C SER A 82 -0.35 -3.90 5.51
N VAL A 83 0.45 -4.88 5.10
CA VAL A 83 0.20 -5.65 3.90
C VAL A 83 -0.50 -6.94 4.32
N VAL A 84 -1.60 -7.24 3.65
CA VAL A 84 -2.48 -8.37 3.96
C VAL A 84 -2.57 -9.26 2.74
N ALA A 85 -2.40 -10.56 2.95
CA ALA A 85 -2.71 -11.57 1.97
C ALA A 85 -4.10 -12.15 2.26
N ILE A 86 -4.94 -12.24 1.23
CA ILE A 86 -6.34 -12.61 1.29
C ILE A 86 -6.59 -13.78 0.34
N ASP A 87 -7.06 -14.90 0.88
CA ASP A 87 -7.64 -15.97 0.08
C ASP A 87 -9.12 -15.68 -0.16
N CYS A 88 -9.43 -15.23 -1.39
CA CYS A 88 -10.78 -14.87 -1.78
C CYS A 88 -11.75 -16.05 -1.88
N LYS A 89 -11.25 -17.28 -2.07
CA LYS A 89 -12.07 -18.49 -2.11
C LYS A 89 -12.37 -18.96 -0.69
N ALA A 90 -11.34 -19.03 0.15
CA ALA A 90 -11.49 -19.46 1.54
C ALA A 90 -12.03 -18.36 2.46
N LYS A 91 -12.13 -17.10 2.01
CA LYS A 91 -12.55 -15.95 2.85
C LYS A 91 -11.71 -15.87 4.13
N SER A 92 -10.41 -15.99 3.94
CA SER A 92 -9.41 -15.92 5.01
C SER A 92 -8.35 -14.90 4.67
N LEU A 93 -7.71 -14.35 5.70
CA LEU A 93 -6.67 -13.34 5.55
C LEU A 93 -5.54 -13.55 6.57
N MET A 94 -4.38 -12.97 6.27
CA MET A 94 -3.27 -12.82 7.21
C MET A 94 -2.48 -11.56 6.91
N ILE A 95 -2.02 -10.92 7.98
CA ILE A 95 -1.07 -9.82 7.89
C ILE A 95 0.30 -10.43 7.58
N ILE A 96 0.89 -10.03 6.46
CA ILE A 96 2.23 -10.50 6.01
C ILE A 96 3.34 -9.49 6.28
N GLY A 97 2.96 -8.26 6.60
CA GLY A 97 3.86 -7.21 7.08
C GLY A 97 3.08 -6.06 7.69
N SER A 98 3.68 -5.36 8.64
CA SER A 98 3.11 -4.15 9.25
C SER A 98 4.14 -3.04 9.22
N TYR A 99 3.65 -1.81 9.11
CA TYR A 99 4.48 -0.62 9.18
C TYR A 99 3.88 0.41 10.11
N SER A 100 4.77 1.20 10.67
CA SER A 100 4.46 2.35 11.51
C SER A 100 5.59 3.38 11.35
N PRO A 101 5.43 4.58 11.93
CA PRO A 101 6.48 5.61 11.88
C PRO A 101 7.79 5.17 12.51
N SER A 102 7.73 4.28 13.49
CA SER A 102 8.89 3.72 14.19
C SER A 102 9.36 2.38 13.63
N LYS A 103 8.65 1.81 12.64
CA LYS A 103 8.96 0.48 12.09
C LYS A 103 8.69 0.46 10.57
N PRO A 104 9.74 0.37 9.74
CA PRO A 104 9.55 0.21 8.30
C PRO A 104 8.80 -1.10 7.98
N LEU A 105 8.12 -1.13 6.84
CA LEU A 105 7.48 -2.34 6.35
C LEU A 105 8.53 -3.44 6.13
N ALA A 106 8.31 -4.59 6.76
CA ALA A 106 9.06 -5.81 6.50
C ALA A 106 8.08 -6.96 6.25
N ILE A 107 8.25 -7.65 5.12
CA ILE A 107 7.48 -8.84 4.74
C ILE A 107 8.47 -10.00 4.70
N ALA A 108 8.17 -11.09 5.42
CA ALA A 108 9.05 -12.25 5.44
C ALA A 108 8.94 -13.03 4.13
N ASP A 109 10.05 -13.48 3.52
CA ASP A 109 10.04 -14.25 2.27
C ASP A 109 9.20 -15.53 2.35
N THR A 110 9.08 -16.09 3.56
CA THR A 110 8.34 -17.31 3.86
C THR A 110 6.85 -17.09 4.13
N TRP A 111 6.32 -15.88 3.95
CA TRP A 111 4.93 -15.55 4.27
C TRP A 111 3.93 -16.49 3.58
N ARG A 112 4.25 -16.98 2.38
CA ARG A 112 3.39 -17.90 1.60
C ARG A 112 3.21 -19.27 2.25
N ALA A 113 4.09 -19.65 3.18
CA ALA A 113 3.96 -20.88 3.96
C ALA A 113 3.07 -20.71 5.19
N ALA A 114 2.73 -19.47 5.56
CA ALA A 114 1.84 -19.19 6.69
C ALA A 114 0.38 -19.49 6.32
N LYS A 115 -0.41 -19.88 7.32
CA LYS A 115 -1.83 -20.19 7.15
C LYS A 115 -2.67 -18.95 7.45
N ALA A 116 -3.47 -18.53 6.48
CA ALA A 116 -4.46 -17.48 6.66
C ALA A 116 -5.59 -17.93 7.62
N ALA A 117 -6.01 -17.01 8.50
CA ALA A 117 -7.12 -17.25 9.41
C ALA A 117 -8.44 -16.83 8.76
N LYS A 118 -9.55 -17.50 9.09
CA LYS A 118 -10.88 -17.10 8.61
C LYS A 118 -11.22 -15.68 9.05
N ALA A 119 -11.83 -14.91 8.15
CA ALA A 119 -12.31 -13.57 8.46
C ALA A 119 -13.48 -13.65 9.45
N ASN A 120 -13.23 -13.24 10.70
CA ASN A 120 -14.17 -13.45 11.80
C ASN A 120 -14.78 -12.15 12.32
N THR A 121 -14.05 -11.03 12.21
CA THR A 121 -14.55 -9.71 12.60
C THR A 121 -15.36 -9.05 11.48
N ALA A 122 -16.11 -8.00 11.81
CA ALA A 122 -16.84 -7.21 10.81
C ALA A 122 -15.88 -6.55 9.80
N ASP A 123 -14.78 -5.99 10.28
CA ASP A 123 -13.77 -5.34 9.43
C ASP A 123 -13.03 -6.34 8.55
N ASP A 124 -12.67 -7.53 9.06
CA ASP A 124 -12.07 -8.58 8.24
C ASP A 124 -12.99 -8.99 7.09
N LYS A 125 -14.28 -9.17 7.39
CA LYS A 125 -15.29 -9.54 6.37
C LYS A 125 -15.48 -8.43 5.35
N ALA A 126 -15.50 -7.18 5.79
CA ALA A 126 -15.61 -6.02 4.92
C ALA A 126 -14.39 -5.88 4.01
N LEU A 127 -13.18 -6.06 4.55
CA LEU A 127 -11.93 -6.06 3.77
C LEU A 127 -11.93 -7.19 2.73
N VAL A 128 -12.24 -8.43 3.15
CA VAL A 128 -12.32 -9.57 2.22
C VAL A 128 -13.35 -9.32 1.14
N ALA A 129 -14.53 -8.80 1.46
CA ALA A 129 -15.53 -8.47 0.46
C ALA A 129 -15.03 -7.40 -0.52
N ALA A 130 -14.46 -6.31 0.00
CA ALA A 130 -14.04 -5.17 -0.81
C ALA A 130 -12.81 -5.43 -1.69
N ALA A 131 -11.86 -6.24 -1.21
CA ALA A 131 -10.64 -6.60 -1.93
C ALA A 131 -10.84 -7.76 -2.90
N CYS A 132 -11.76 -8.68 -2.61
CA CYS A 132 -12.08 -9.78 -3.53
C CYS A 132 -13.04 -9.38 -4.65
N ASP A 133 -13.76 -8.27 -4.48
CA ASP A 133 -14.55 -7.66 -5.55
C ASP A 133 -13.62 -7.21 -6.69
N GLY A 134 -13.72 -7.89 -7.84
CA GLY A 134 -12.87 -7.62 -9.00
C GLY A 134 -11.46 -8.22 -8.95
N ALA A 135 -11.16 -9.12 -8.01
CA ALA A 135 -9.83 -9.75 -7.88
C ALA A 135 -9.29 -10.39 -9.16
N ASP A 136 -10.17 -10.91 -10.04
CA ASP A 136 -9.78 -11.52 -11.31
C ASP A 136 -9.18 -10.51 -12.31
N LYS A 137 -9.44 -9.21 -12.10
CA LYS A 137 -8.91 -8.12 -12.93
C LYS A 137 -7.59 -7.55 -12.39
N LEU A 138 -7.13 -8.00 -11.22
CA LEU A 138 -5.88 -7.51 -10.64
C LEU A 138 -4.68 -8.01 -11.44
N PRO A 139 -3.61 -7.20 -11.52
CA PRO A 139 -2.34 -7.67 -12.07
C PRO A 139 -1.84 -8.87 -11.26
N THR A 140 -1.17 -9.79 -11.94
CA THR A 140 -0.52 -10.93 -11.28
C THR A 140 0.97 -10.63 -11.12
N LYS A 141 1.50 -10.84 -9.91
CA LYS A 141 2.94 -10.65 -9.60
C LYS A 141 3.51 -11.92 -8.98
#